data_AF-A0A963DS53-F1
#
_entry.id   AF-A0A963DS53-F1
#
_cell.length_a   1.000
_cell.length_b   1.000
_cell.length_c   1.000
_cell.angle_alpha   90.00
_cell.angle_beta   90.00
_cell.angle_gamma   90.00
#
_symmetry.space_group_name_H-M   'P 1'
#
loop_
_entity.id
_entity.type
_entity.pdbx_description
1 polymer ?
#
loop_
_entity_poly.entity_id
_entity_poly.type
_entity_poly.pdbx_seq_one_letter_code
_entity_poly.pdbx_strand_id
1 'polypeptide(L)'
;MGLMLASAVALAQAPSAADMARLTTDVRRIEAAFVDQVAGIAGVPAARIRQLLPSEPRIAERGPWLAQAISKEIRPLSESEVRAVLAADRERKNALAASRRR
;
A
#
# COMPACT_ATOMS: atom_id res chain seq x y z
N MET A 1 -20.38 -51.53 12.87
CA MET A 1 -20.74 -50.11 12.69
C MET A 1 -19.96 -49.29 13.70
N GLY A 2 -19.19 -48.29 13.25
CA GLY A 2 -18.45 -47.39 14.13
C GLY A 2 -17.24 -46.77 13.44
N LEU A 3 -17.46 -46.12 12.29
CA LEU A 3 -16.42 -45.33 11.63
C LEU A 3 -16.15 -44.09 12.50
N MET A 4 -14.93 -44.00 13.02
CA MET A 4 -14.36 -42.81 13.64
C MET A 4 -14.45 -41.63 12.66
N LEU A 5 -15.25 -40.63 13.03
CA LEU A 5 -15.19 -39.28 12.45
C LEU A 5 -13.86 -38.65 12.87
N ALA A 6 -12.83 -38.79 12.03
CA ALA A 6 -11.61 -38.02 12.16
C ALA A 6 -11.93 -36.55 11.90
N SER A 7 -11.96 -35.75 12.97
CA SER A 7 -11.99 -34.28 12.89
C SER A 7 -10.77 -33.78 12.12
N ALA A 8 -10.97 -33.45 10.84
CA ALA A 8 -10.02 -32.69 10.06
C ALA A 8 -10.04 -31.23 10.54
N VAL A 9 -9.35 -30.95 11.65
CA VAL A 9 -9.00 -29.59 12.02
C VAL A 9 -7.99 -29.10 10.99
N ALA A 10 -8.44 -28.25 10.07
CA ALA A 10 -7.59 -27.52 9.16
C ALA A 10 -6.66 -26.60 10.00
N LEU A 11 -5.47 -27.08 10.32
CA LEU A 11 -4.40 -26.27 10.88
C LEU A 11 -4.02 -25.21 9.85
N ALA A 12 -4.42 -23.96 10.10
CA ALA A 12 -3.92 -22.82 9.36
C ALA A 12 -2.39 -22.77 9.52
N GLN A 13 -1.67 -23.20 8.48
CA GLN A 13 -0.21 -23.15 8.50
C GLN A 13 0.25 -21.69 8.56
N ALA A 14 1.13 -21.39 9.51
CA ALA A 14 1.79 -20.09 9.57
C ALA A 14 2.57 -19.84 8.26
N PRO A 15 2.62 -18.60 7.76
CA PRO A 15 3.31 -18.29 6.51
C PRO A 15 4.79 -18.70 6.59
N SER A 16 5.30 -19.30 5.53
CA SER A 16 6.71 -19.69 5.46
C SER A 16 7.63 -18.47 5.38
N ALA A 17 8.92 -18.64 5.65
CA ALA A 17 9.90 -17.58 5.46
C ALA A 17 9.93 -17.06 4.01
N ALA A 18 9.69 -17.95 3.03
CA ALA A 18 9.58 -17.59 1.62
C ALA A 18 8.35 -16.71 1.35
N ASP A 19 7.20 -17.02 1.99
CA ASP A 19 5.98 -16.21 1.86
C ASP A 19 6.18 -14.81 2.44
N MET A 20 6.83 -14.71 3.59
CA MET A 20 7.16 -13.43 4.23
C MET A 20 8.12 -12.58 3.38
N ALA A 21 9.14 -13.19 2.78
CA ALA A 21 10.06 -12.51 1.88
C ALA A 21 9.36 -12.01 0.59
N ARG A 22 8.45 -12.82 0.04
CA ARG A 22 7.62 -12.45 -1.12
C ARG A 22 6.73 -11.26 -0.78
N LEU A 23 5.98 -11.32 0.33
CA LEU A 23 5.11 -10.24 0.79
C LEU A 23 5.89 -8.95 1.00
N THR A 24 7.09 -9.03 1.59
CA THR A 24 7.95 -7.86 1.79
C THR A 24 8.37 -7.23 0.46
N THR A 25 8.76 -8.06 -0.51
CA THR A 25 9.15 -7.60 -1.85
C THR A 25 7.98 -6.93 -2.58
N ASP A 26 6.80 -7.55 -2.53
CA ASP A 26 5.61 -7.01 -3.17
C ASP A 26 5.18 -5.69 -2.54
N VAL A 27 5.17 -5.58 -1.21
CA VAL A 27 4.88 -4.33 -0.50
C VAL A 27 5.84 -3.22 -0.96
N ARG A 28 7.15 -3.49 -1.01
CA ARG A 28 8.14 -2.49 -1.48
C ARG A 28 7.86 -2.04 -2.91
N ARG A 29 7.53 -2.98 -3.81
CA ARG A 29 7.21 -2.67 -5.21
C ARG A 29 5.94 -1.81 -5.31
N ILE A 30 4.89 -2.17 -4.59
CA ILE A 30 3.60 -1.46 -4.60
C ILE A 30 3.77 -0.03 -4.04
N GLU A 31 4.50 0.12 -2.94
CA GLU A 31 4.76 1.43 -2.34
C GLU A 31 5.65 2.31 -3.24
N ALA A 32 6.64 1.74 -3.92
CA ALA A 32 7.45 2.49 -4.89
C ALA A 32 6.60 3.00 -6.07
N ALA A 33 5.76 2.14 -6.66
CA ALA A 33 4.87 2.50 -7.75
C ALA A 33 3.87 3.60 -7.35
N PHE A 34 3.30 3.51 -6.14
CA PHE A 34 2.42 4.55 -5.61
C PHE A 34 3.12 5.91 -5.51
N VAL A 35 4.34 5.94 -4.97
CA VAL A 35 5.12 7.18 -4.87
C VAL A 35 5.41 7.77 -6.24
N ASP A 36 5.83 6.95 -7.20
CA ASP A 36 6.16 7.42 -8.55
C ASP A 36 4.90 7.94 -9.28
N GLN A 37 3.74 7.33 -9.04
CA GLN A 37 2.46 7.82 -9.57
C GLN A 37 2.06 9.18 -8.97
N VAL A 38 2.15 9.33 -7.65
CA VAL A 38 1.86 10.61 -6.97
C VAL A 38 2.84 11.71 -7.43
N ALA A 39 4.11 11.37 -7.62
CA ALA A 39 5.11 12.25 -8.19
C ALA A 39 4.72 12.76 -9.58
N GLY A 40 4.28 11.86 -10.45
CA GLY A 40 3.78 12.20 -11.79
C GLY A 40 2.52 13.08 -11.76
N ILE A 41 1.57 12.80 -10.85
CA ILE A 41 0.35 13.59 -10.69
C ILE A 41 0.67 15.01 -10.24
N ALA A 42 1.54 15.16 -9.24
CA ALA A 42 1.84 16.46 -8.63
C ALA A 42 2.90 17.26 -9.40
N GLY A 43 3.57 16.66 -10.40
CA GLY A 43 4.71 17.27 -11.07
C GLY A 43 5.91 17.48 -10.15
N VAL A 44 6.06 16.64 -9.12
CA VAL A 44 7.08 16.76 -8.07
C VAL A 44 8.01 15.55 -8.14
N PRO A 45 9.33 15.70 -7.93
CA PRO A 45 10.24 14.56 -7.91
C PRO A 45 9.85 13.50 -6.88
N ALA A 46 9.90 12.22 -7.25
CA ALA A 46 9.58 11.10 -6.35
C ALA A 46 10.39 11.12 -5.04
N ALA A 47 11.66 11.56 -5.10
CA ALA A 47 12.49 11.75 -3.91
C ALA A 47 11.87 12.74 -2.91
N ARG A 48 11.23 13.80 -3.38
CA ARG A 48 10.56 14.79 -2.53
C ARG A 48 9.25 14.25 -1.96
N ILE A 49 8.50 13.46 -2.73
CA ILE A 49 7.31 12.74 -2.23
C ILE A 49 7.68 11.78 -1.10
N ARG A 50 8.80 11.04 -1.22
CA ARG A 50 9.28 10.13 -0.16
C ARG A 50 9.61 10.85 1.14
N GLN A 51 10.08 12.10 1.08
CA GLN A 51 10.38 12.90 2.27
C GLN A 51 9.11 13.36 3.03
N LEU A 52 7.96 13.42 2.35
CA LEU A 52 6.67 13.76 2.97
C LEU A 52 6.00 12.56 3.66
N LEU A 53 6.45 11.33 3.35
CA LEU A 53 5.96 10.14 4.03
C LEU A 53 6.61 10.05 5.41
N PRO A 54 5.82 9.87 6.48
CA PRO A 54 6.40 9.66 7.79
C PRO A 54 7.08 8.29 7.86
N SER A 55 8.16 8.24 8.64
CA SER A 55 8.91 7.01 8.92
C SER A 55 8.07 5.94 9.64
N GLU A 56 6.96 6.35 10.25
CA GLU A 56 6.07 5.44 10.97
C GLU A 56 5.07 4.74 10.05
N PRO A 57 4.92 3.41 10.17
CA PRO A 57 4.06 2.62 9.30
C PRO A 57 2.55 2.82 9.54
N ARG A 58 2.13 3.67 10.48
CA ARG A 58 0.75 3.72 11.01
C ARG A 58 -0.23 4.62 10.27
N ILE A 59 0.12 5.20 9.12
CA ILE A 59 -0.88 5.93 8.33
C ILE A 59 -1.74 4.95 7.55
N ALA A 60 -2.97 4.75 8.02
CA ALA A 60 -4.02 4.01 7.31
C ALA A 60 -4.37 4.66 5.95
N GLU A 61 -4.28 5.99 5.87
CA GLU A 61 -4.73 6.82 4.75
C GLU A 61 -3.58 7.65 4.15
N ARG A 62 -2.69 7.00 3.37
CA ARG A 62 -1.52 7.66 2.76
C ARG A 62 -1.89 8.68 1.68
N GLY A 63 -2.95 8.43 0.91
CA GLY A 63 -3.42 9.34 -0.13
C GLY A 63 -3.81 10.73 0.40
N PRO A 64 -4.78 10.82 1.34
CA PRO A 64 -5.17 12.09 1.96
C PRO A 64 -4.00 12.82 2.63
N TRP A 65 -3.14 12.09 3.32
CA TRP A 65 -1.94 12.66 3.93
C TRP A 65 -1.02 13.32 2.89
N LEU A 66 -0.68 12.59 1.82
CA LEU A 66 0.19 13.13 0.77
C LEU A 66 -0.45 14.31 0.06
N ALA A 67 -1.74 14.27 -0.25
CA ALA A 67 -2.43 15.41 -0.88
C ALA A 67 -2.35 16.67 -0.01
N GLN A 68 -2.53 16.53 1.31
CA GLN A 68 -2.40 17.63 2.27
C GLN A 68 -0.95 18.10 2.41
N ALA A 69 0.00 17.19 2.58
CA ALA A 69 1.42 17.50 2.77
C ALA A 69 2.01 18.19 1.54
N ILE A 70 1.71 17.70 0.33
CA ILE A 70 2.13 18.34 -0.93
C ILE A 70 1.55 19.75 -1.03
N SER A 71 0.24 19.90 -0.77
CA SER A 71 -0.44 21.20 -0.81
C SER A 71 0.14 22.21 0.17
N LYS A 72 0.58 21.75 1.34
CA LYS A 72 1.11 22.60 2.41
C LYS A 72 2.59 22.94 2.24
N GLU A 73 3.41 21.98 1.82
CA GLU A 73 4.88 22.09 1.89
C GLU A 73 5.56 22.31 0.54
N ILE A 74 4.84 22.10 -0.57
CA ILE A 74 5.43 22.12 -1.91
C ILE A 74 4.67 23.06 -2.84
N ARG A 75 3.41 22.72 -3.16
CA ARG A 75 2.55 23.51 -4.05
C ARG A 75 1.09 23.14 -3.87
N PRO A 76 0.16 24.07 -4.07
CA PRO A 76 -1.26 23.75 -4.06
C PRO A 76 -1.60 22.73 -5.16
N LEU A 77 -2.35 21.70 -4.81
CA LEU A 77 -2.93 20.76 -5.75
C LEU A 77 -4.32 21.25 -6.19
N SER A 78 -4.60 21.14 -7.48
CA SER A 78 -5.95 21.27 -8.02
C SER A 78 -6.85 20.14 -7.55
N GLU A 79 -8.17 20.35 -7.62
CA GLU A 79 -9.14 19.33 -7.23
C GLU A 79 -8.99 18.03 -8.04
N SER A 80 -8.64 18.13 -9.33
CA SER A 80 -8.36 16.97 -10.19
C SER A 80 -7.11 16.21 -9.74
N GLU A 81 -6.02 16.91 -9.40
CA GLU A 81 -4.80 16.29 -8.85
C GLU A 81 -5.08 15.60 -7.52
N VAL A 82 -5.85 16.24 -6.62
CA VAL A 82 -6.27 15.61 -5.34
C VAL A 82 -7.06 14.33 -5.61
N ARG A 83 -8.06 14.37 -6.50
CA ARG A 83 -8.83 13.17 -6.87
C ARG A 83 -7.95 12.06 -7.45
N ALA A 84 -6.95 12.42 -8.26
CA ALA A 84 -6.01 11.47 -8.84
C ALA A 84 -5.12 10.82 -7.77
N VAL A 85 -4.64 11.57 -6.78
CA VAL A 85 -3.86 11.03 -5.64
C VAL A 85 -4.70 10.04 -4.82
N LEU A 86 -5.98 10.37 -4.57
CA LEU A 86 -6.88 9.47 -3.85
C LEU A 86 -7.18 8.18 -4.64
N ALA A 87 -7.30 8.28 -5.96
CA ALA A 87 -7.43 7.11 -6.83
C ALA A 87 -6.18 6.23 -6.79
N ALA A 88 -4.99 6.83 -6.81
CA ALA A 88 -3.72 6.11 -6.68
C ALA A 88 -3.61 5.36 -5.33
N ASP A 89 -4.07 5.95 -4.23
CA ASP A 89 -4.09 5.27 -2.93
C ASP A 89 -5.08 4.10 -2.89
N ARG A 90 -6.22 4.22 -3.59
CA ARG A 90 -7.17 3.11 -3.72
C ARG A 90 -6.55 1.95 -4.49
N GLU A 91 -5.84 2.23 -5.59
CA GLU A 91 -5.12 1.21 -6.35
C GLU A 91 -4.04 0.53 -5.51
N ARG A 92 -3.25 1.32 -4.77
CA ARG A 92 -2.25 0.81 -3.80
C ARG A 92 -2.89 -0.16 -2.80
N LYS A 93 -4.01 0.23 -2.17
CA LYS A 93 -4.73 -0.61 -1.20
C LYS A 93 -5.24 -1.92 -1.84
N ASN A 94 -5.78 -1.85 -3.05
CA ASN A 94 -6.23 -3.02 -3.80
C ASN A 94 -5.07 -3.97 -4.11
N ALA A 95 -3.93 -3.45 -4.56
CA ALA A 95 -2.74 -4.23 -4.85
C ALA A 95 -2.16 -4.90 -3.58
N LEU A 96 -2.12 -4.18 -2.46
CA LEU A 96 -1.70 -4.74 -1.17
C LEU A 96 -2.63 -5.86 -0.70
N ALA A 97 -3.95 -5.68 -0.83
CA ALA A 97 -4.92 -6.71 -0.51
C ALA A 97 -4.81 -7.93 -1.44
N ALA A 98 -4.49 -7.71 -2.72
CA ALA A 98 -4.25 -8.80 -3.68
C ALA A 98 -2.98 -9.59 -3.35
N SER A 99 -1.87 -8.93 -2.98
CA SER A 99 -0.61 -9.61 -2.62
C SER A 99 -0.78 -10.50 -1.38
N ARG A 100 -1.61 -10.10 -0.42
CA ARG A 100 -1.95 -10.91 0.78
C ARG A 100 -2.79 -12.16 0.50
N ARG A 101 -3.45 -12.23 -0.66
CA ARG A 101 -4.34 -13.34 -1.05
C ARG A 101 -3.71 -14.33 -2.03
N ARG A 102 -2.49 -14.05 -2.52
CA ARG A 102 -1.71 -14.93 -3.39
C ARG A 102 -0.90 -15.92 -2.55
#